data_AF-A0A392SVU3-F1
#
_entry.id   AF-A0A392SVU3-F1
#
_cell.length_a   1.000
_cell.length_b   1.000
_cell.length_c   1.000
_cell.angle_alpha   90.00
_cell.angle_beta   90.00
_cell.angle_gamma   90.00
#
_symmetry.space_group_name_H-M   'P 1'
#
loop_
_entity.id
_entity.type
_entity.pdbx_description
1 polymer ?
#
loop_
_entity_poly.entity_id
_entity_poly.type
_entity_poly.pdbx_seq_one_letter_code
_entity_poly.pdbx_strand_id
1 'polypeptide(L)'
;LLARQFEGRHSKGVAKTVTKQRVESHYDLELRAAVMHDVVDAMPEGIKQNKAKIILQHLSEAWRCWKANIPWKVPDMPVPVENMIHR
;
A
#
# COMPACT_ATOMS: atom_id res chain seq x y z
N LEU A 1 -24.84 -20.24 20.52
CA LEU A 1 -23.75 -20.77 21.37
C LEU A 1 -23.44 -22.23 21.04
N LEU A 2 -24.46 -23.10 20.97
CA LEU A 2 -24.31 -24.53 20.70
C LEU A 2 -23.60 -24.82 19.37
N ALA A 3 -23.99 -24.19 18.25
CA ALA A 3 -23.32 -24.37 16.97
C ALA A 3 -21.80 -24.08 17.05
N ARG A 4 -21.39 -23.01 17.75
CA ARG A 4 -19.96 -22.68 17.95
C ARG A 4 -19.21 -23.71 18.82
N GLN A 5 -19.91 -24.42 19.70
CA GLN A 5 -19.32 -25.44 20.57
C GLN A 5 -19.12 -26.76 19.81
N PHE A 6 -20.07 -27.13 18.96
CA PHE A 6 -20.05 -28.40 18.22
C PHE A 6 -19.33 -28.29 16.87
N GLU A 7 -19.54 -27.19 16.14
CA GLU A 7 -18.99 -26.96 14.80
C GLU A 7 -17.69 -26.14 14.84
N GLY A 8 -17.35 -25.59 16.01
CA GLY A 8 -16.16 -24.78 16.22
C GLY A 8 -16.30 -23.34 15.73
N ARG A 9 -15.18 -22.61 15.73
CA ARG A 9 -15.11 -21.22 15.26
C ARG A 9 -14.53 -21.14 13.85
N HIS A 10 -15.26 -20.56 12.93
CA HIS A 10 -14.72 -20.17 11.63
C HIS A 10 -13.80 -18.95 11.77
N SER A 11 -12.49 -19.18 11.69
CA SER A 11 -11.46 -18.15 11.93
C SER A 11 -11.43 -17.04 10.87
N LYS A 12 -11.86 -17.33 9.63
CA LYS A 12 -11.92 -16.38 8.50
C LYS A 12 -13.28 -16.40 7.76
N GLY A 13 -14.33 -16.93 8.39
CA GLY A 13 -15.64 -17.10 7.74
C GLY A 13 -16.43 -15.80 7.54
N VAL A 14 -16.05 -14.72 8.24
CA VAL A 14 -16.72 -13.41 8.17
C VAL A 14 -15.67 -12.32 7.98
N ALA A 15 -15.88 -11.47 6.98
CA ALA A 15 -15.05 -10.28 6.77
C ALA A 15 -15.20 -9.32 7.95
N LYS A 16 -14.08 -8.80 8.47
CA LYS A 16 -14.09 -7.89 9.63
C LYS A 16 -14.35 -6.47 9.16
N THR A 17 -15.33 -5.81 9.75
CA THR A 17 -15.57 -4.37 9.55
C THR A 17 -14.43 -3.54 10.13
N VAL A 18 -14.07 -2.44 9.46
CA VAL A 18 -13.05 -1.50 9.91
C VAL A 18 -13.64 -0.65 11.04
N THR A 19 -13.16 -0.90 12.26
CA THR A 19 -13.51 -0.08 13.43
C THR A 19 -12.51 1.06 13.61
N LYS A 20 -12.83 2.04 14.47
CA LYS A 20 -12.02 3.24 14.71
C LYS A 20 -10.53 2.96 14.96
N GLN A 21 -10.21 1.86 15.66
CA GLN A 21 -8.83 1.45 15.96
C GLN A 21 -8.01 1.05 14.72
N ARG A 22 -8.65 0.72 13.60
CA ARG A 22 -7.99 0.18 12.40
C ARG A 22 -8.08 1.09 11.19
N VAL A 23 -8.63 2.30 11.34
CA VAL A 23 -8.87 3.23 10.23
C VAL A 23 -7.55 3.57 9.54
N GLU A 24 -6.53 3.97 10.29
CA GLU A 24 -5.23 4.36 9.73
C GLU A 24 -4.49 3.18 9.08
N SER A 25 -4.47 2.02 9.73
CA SER A 25 -3.80 0.83 9.18
C SER A 25 -4.49 0.32 7.92
N HIS A 26 -5.83 0.41 7.86
CA HIS A 26 -6.57 0.04 6.67
C HIS A 26 -6.36 1.05 5.55
N TYR A 27 -6.32 2.35 5.87
CA TYR A 27 -5.98 3.39 4.91
C TYR A 27 -4.61 3.16 4.27
N ASP A 28 -3.57 2.84 5.04
CA ASP A 28 -2.24 2.51 4.49
C ASP A 28 -2.28 1.25 3.60
N LEU A 29 -3.06 0.23 3.98
CA LEU A 29 -3.21 -0.98 3.18
C LEU A 29 -3.82 -0.67 1.80
N GLU A 30 -4.92 0.09 1.78
CA GLU A 30 -5.62 0.47 0.55
C GLU A 30 -4.75 1.42 -0.30
N LEU A 31 -4.05 2.37 0.32
CA LEU A 31 -3.13 3.26 -0.38
C LEU A 31 -2.01 2.49 -1.09
N ARG A 32 -1.40 1.52 -0.38
CA ARG A 32 -0.35 0.68 -0.97
C ARG A 32 -0.90 -0.20 -2.09
N ALA A 33 -2.13 -0.71 -1.97
CA ALA A 33 -2.78 -1.48 -3.02
C ALA A 33 -3.04 -0.60 -4.26
N ALA A 34 -3.59 0.60 -4.09
CA ALA A 34 -3.86 1.54 -5.18
C ALA A 34 -2.57 1.91 -5.95
N VAL A 35 -1.51 2.29 -5.23
CA VAL A 35 -0.21 2.61 -5.85
C VAL A 35 0.38 1.39 -6.55
N MET A 36 0.23 0.19 -5.98
CA MET A 36 0.69 -1.04 -6.65
C MET A 36 -0.04 -1.30 -7.97
N HIS A 37 -1.33 -1.02 -8.05
CA HIS A 37 -2.08 -1.14 -9.31
C HIS A 37 -1.57 -0.14 -10.36
N ASP A 38 -1.44 1.14 -9.99
CA ASP A 38 -0.93 2.18 -10.89
C ASP A 38 0.48 1.87 -11.41
N VAL A 39 1.36 1.33 -10.56
CA VAL A 39 2.72 0.93 -10.95
C VAL A 39 2.72 -0.23 -11.94
N VAL A 40 1.87 -1.23 -11.73
CA VAL A 40 1.82 -2.42 -12.60
C VAL A 40 1.30 -2.03 -14.00
N ASP A 41 0.33 -1.12 -14.06
CA ASP A 41 -0.26 -0.64 -15.32
C ASP A 41 0.66 0.32 -16.07
N ALA A 42 1.44 1.14 -15.35
CA ALA A 42 2.40 2.07 -15.95
C ALA A 42 3.69 1.37 -16.46
N MET A 43 4.00 0.15 -16.01
CA MET A 43 5.25 -0.53 -16.37
C MET A 43 5.13 -1.44 -17.60
N PRO A 44 6.13 -1.41 -18.52
CA PRO A 44 6.15 -2.26 -19.69
C PRO A 44 6.33 -3.75 -19.33
N GLU A 45 5.87 -4.62 -20.24
CA GLU A 45 6.02 -6.08 -20.17
C GLU A 45 7.51 -6.45 -19.97
N GLY A 46 7.82 -7.20 -18.91
CA GLY A 46 9.19 -7.71 -18.61
C GLY A 46 9.92 -7.11 -17.39
N ILE A 47 9.45 -5.98 -16.82
CA ILE A 47 10.13 -5.31 -15.66
C ILE A 47 9.28 -5.32 -14.37
N LYS A 48 8.03 -5.81 -14.46
CA LYS A 48 6.94 -5.52 -13.52
C LYS A 48 7.18 -5.87 -12.03
N GLN A 49 7.70 -7.05 -11.70
CA GLN A 49 7.70 -7.50 -10.29
C GLN A 49 8.87 -6.95 -9.45
N ASN A 50 10.06 -6.78 -10.04
CA ASN A 50 11.26 -6.45 -9.26
C ASN A 50 11.30 -4.99 -8.79
N LYS A 51 10.64 -4.07 -9.50
CA LYS A 51 10.68 -2.62 -9.19
C LYS A 51 9.53 -2.13 -8.33
N ALA A 52 8.39 -2.85 -8.29
CA ALA A 52 7.22 -2.43 -7.53
C ALA A 52 7.50 -2.24 -6.02
N LYS A 53 8.26 -3.16 -5.42
CA LYS A 53 8.66 -3.07 -4.00
C LYS A 53 9.54 -1.84 -3.72
N ILE A 54 10.42 -1.46 -4.65
CA ILE A 54 11.32 -0.30 -4.52
C ILE A 54 10.50 0.99 -4.60
N ILE A 55 9.56 1.08 -5.53
CA ILE A 55 8.67 2.25 -5.66
C ILE A 55 7.84 2.45 -4.37
N LEU A 56 7.33 1.37 -3.78
CA LEU A 56 6.65 1.44 -2.48
C LEU A 56 7.56 1.88 -1.32
N GLN A 57 8.86 1.63 -1.39
CA GLN A 57 9.82 2.16 -0.40
C GLN A 57 10.00 3.66 -0.58
N HIS A 58 10.11 4.12 -1.84
CA HIS A 58 10.17 5.54 -2.15
C HIS A 58 8.91 6.30 -1.71
N LEU A 59 7.72 5.73 -1.88
CA LEU A 59 6.47 6.31 -1.37
C LEU A 59 6.52 6.50 0.16
N SER A 60 6.96 5.45 0.89
CA SER A 60 7.10 5.52 2.35
C SER A 60 8.12 6.59 2.78
N GLU A 61 9.21 6.76 2.03
CA GLU A 61 10.24 7.75 2.32
C GLU A 61 9.77 9.17 1.98
N ALA A 62 9.11 9.37 0.84
CA ALA A 62 8.51 10.64 0.47
C ALA A 62 7.53 11.14 1.55
N TRP A 63 6.71 10.24 2.09
CA TRP A 63 5.83 10.55 3.22
C TRP A 63 6.59 10.97 4.49
N ARG A 64 7.72 10.33 4.79
CA ARG A 64 8.57 10.71 5.94
C ARG A 64 9.22 12.08 5.72
N CYS A 65 9.76 12.34 4.54
CA CYS A 65 10.31 13.63 4.16
C CYS A 65 9.27 14.75 4.26
N TRP A 66 8.05 14.50 3.78
CA TRP A 66 6.93 15.43 3.89
C TRP A 66 6.61 15.76 5.37
N LYS A 67 6.47 14.74 6.23
CA LYS A 67 6.22 14.95 7.67
C LYS A 67 7.36 15.70 8.38
N ALA A 68 8.60 15.52 7.92
CA ALA A 68 9.77 16.19 8.46
C ALA A 68 10.05 17.56 7.81
N ASN A 69 9.23 18.00 6.86
CA ASN A 69 9.41 19.22 6.07
C ASN A 69 10.78 19.29 5.34
N ILE A 70 11.24 18.13 4.84
CA ILE A 70 12.48 17.99 4.07
C ILE A 70 12.11 17.79 2.59
N PRO A 71 12.79 18.46 1.64
CA PRO A 71 12.56 18.22 0.22
C PRO A 71 12.92 16.78 -0.15
N TRP A 72 11.94 16.05 -0.67
CA TRP A 72 12.17 14.74 -1.26
C TRP A 72 12.49 14.91 -2.74
N LYS A 73 13.70 14.53 -3.15
CA LYS A 73 14.14 14.53 -4.54
C LYS A 73 15.14 13.40 -4.75
N VAL A 74 14.83 12.48 -5.66
CA VAL A 74 15.67 11.32 -5.94
C VAL A 74 16.35 11.51 -7.30
N PRO A 75 17.69 11.46 -7.40
CA PRO A 75 18.39 11.49 -8.68
C PRO A 75 17.96 10.33 -9.58
N ASP A 76 17.84 10.59 -10.88
CA ASP A 76 17.54 9.59 -11.92
C ASP A 76 16.23 8.80 -11.74
N MET A 77 15.27 9.35 -10.99
CA MET A 77 13.93 8.76 -10.90
C MET A 77 13.15 8.98 -12.21
N PRO A 78 12.46 7.96 -12.74
CA PRO A 78 11.55 8.16 -13.86
C PRO A 78 10.42 9.13 -13.49
N VAL A 79 10.24 10.17 -14.29
CA VAL A 79 9.21 11.21 -14.10
C VAL A 79 7.80 10.64 -13.86
N PRO A 80 7.34 9.56 -14.53
CA PRO A 80 6.02 8.98 -14.25
C PRO A 80 5.88 8.46 -12.81
N VAL A 81 6.96 7.90 -12.24
CA VAL A 81 6.98 7.37 -10.87
C VAL A 81 7.04 8.51 -9.86
N GLU A 82 7.84 9.53 -10.12
CA GLU A 82 7.95 10.72 -9.27
C GLU A 82 6.59 11.47 -9.20
N ASN A 83 5.93 11.69 -10.33
CA ASN A 83 4.60 12.31 -10.39
C ASN A 83 3.52 11.50 -9.68
N MET A 84 3.61 10.17 -9.74
CA MET A 84 2.70 9.28 -9.03
C MET A 84 2.86 9.39 -7.51
N ILE A 85 4.09 9.52 -7.00
CA ILE A 85 4.37 9.67 -5.56
C ILE A 85 3.97 11.05 -5.03
N HIS A 86 4.04 12.08 -5.87
CA HIS A 86 3.66 13.46 -5.51
C HIS A 86 2.14 13.76 -5.61
N ARG A 87 1.33 12.77 -5.97
CA ARG A 87 -0.12 12.90 -6.12
C ARG A 87 -0.84 12.87 -4.76
#